data_AF-A0A938PNA9-F1
#
_entry.id   AF-A0A938PNA9-F1
#
_cell.length_a   1.000
_cell.length_b   1.000
_cell.length_c   1.000
_cell.angle_alpha   90.00
_cell.angle_beta   90.00
_cell.angle_gamma   90.00
#
_symmetry.space_group_name_H-M   'P 1'
#
loop_
_entity.id
_entity.type
_entity.pdbx_description
1 polymer ?
#
loop_
_entity_poly.entity_id
_entity_poly.type
_entity_poly.pdbx_seq_one_letter_code
_entity_poly.pdbx_strand_id
1 'polypeptide(L)'
;MRELPDFDVLVDMARHNPKALEDLRLRLTEQVIEAQPDPTKQQRLRGLAFQIDMERKRARNPMAATIKLSEMMCWKLAELNRCFLKPEDVFEEIVPEARPFTASVIPFKRPAH
;
A
#
# COMPACT_ATOMS: atom_id res chain seq x y z
N MET A 1 9.19 13.89 17.17
CA MET A 1 9.71 12.52 16.94
C MET A 1 8.54 11.56 17.13
N ARG A 2 8.32 10.58 16.26
CA ARG A 2 7.31 9.54 16.54
C ARG A 2 7.94 8.58 17.54
N GLU A 3 7.43 8.55 18.76
CA GLU A 3 7.91 7.62 19.78
C GLU A 3 7.23 6.28 19.57
N LEU A 4 7.98 5.34 19.00
CA LEU A 4 7.61 3.94 18.99
C LEU A 4 7.91 3.38 20.40
N PRO A 5 6.93 2.76 21.09
CA PRO A 5 7.20 2.09 22.35
C PRO A 5 8.28 1.02 22.22
N ASP A 6 8.92 0.69 23.34
CA ASP A 6 9.90 -0.40 23.37
C ASP A 6 9.26 -1.74 22.97
N PHE A 7 10.09 -2.65 22.47
CA PHE A 7 9.64 -3.95 21.95
C PHE A 7 8.85 -4.75 22.99
N ASP A 8 9.30 -4.77 24.24
CA ASP A 8 8.61 -5.50 25.32
C ASP A 8 7.20 -4.96 25.57
N VAL A 9 7.01 -3.64 25.43
CA VAL A 9 5.69 -3.00 25.54
C VAL A 9 4.79 -3.43 24.37
N LEU A 10 5.33 -3.50 23.15
CA LEU A 10 4.57 -3.96 21.98
C LEU A 10 4.17 -5.43 22.11
N VAL A 11 5.05 -6.27 22.66
CA VAL A 11 4.76 -7.69 22.93
C VAL A 11 3.67 -7.82 23.99
N ASP A 12 3.74 -7.03 25.06
CA ASP A 12 2.72 -7.00 26.11
C ASP A 12 1.35 -6.59 25.55
N MET A 13 1.29 -5.54 24.72
CA MET A 13 0.09 -5.14 24.01
C MET A 13 -0.44 -6.27 23.12
N ALA A 14 0.42 -6.93 22.34
CA ALA A 14 -0.01 -8.02 21.46
C ALA A 14 -0.67 -9.19 22.23
N ARG A 15 -0.19 -9.49 23.44
CA ARG A 15 -0.66 -10.60 24.28
C ARG A 15 -1.92 -10.25 25.06
N HIS A 16 -1.95 -9.07 25.67
CA HIS A 16 -2.96 -8.71 26.66
C HIS A 16 -4.00 -7.71 26.13
N ASN A 17 -3.65 -6.91 25.12
CA ASN A 17 -4.55 -5.91 24.53
C ASN A 17 -4.28 -5.71 23.02
N PRO A 18 -4.62 -6.69 22.17
CA PRO A 18 -4.33 -6.64 20.74
C PRO A 18 -5.01 -5.45 20.04
N LYS A 19 -6.14 -4.97 20.58
CA LYS A 19 -6.82 -3.77 20.07
C LYS A 19 -5.96 -2.52 20.25
N ALA A 20 -5.35 -2.33 21.43
CA ALA A 20 -4.47 -1.19 21.67
C ALA A 20 -3.25 -1.18 20.73
N LEU A 21 -2.73 -2.35 20.37
CA LEU A 21 -1.65 -2.46 19.39
C LEU A 21 -2.10 -2.02 17.98
N GLU A 22 -3.30 -2.41 17.56
CA GLU A 22 -3.86 -1.94 16.28
C GLU A 22 -4.16 -0.44 16.28
N ASP A 23 -4.67 0.11 17.39
CA ASP A 23 -4.92 1.54 17.54
C ASP A 23 -3.59 2.34 17.49
N LEU A 24 -2.54 1.83 18.14
CA LEU A 24 -1.18 2.38 18.06
C LEU A 24 -0.68 2.38 16.60
N ARG A 25 -0.84 1.26 15.89
CA ARG A 25 -0.44 1.15 14.48
C ARG A 25 -1.16 2.15 13.59
N LEU A 26 -2.48 2.28 13.73
CA LEU A 26 -3.30 3.21 12.96
C LEU A 26 -2.86 4.66 13.23
N ARG A 27 -2.68 5.02 14.50
CA ARG A 27 -2.21 6.35 14.90
C ARG A 27 -0.84 6.68 14.31
N LEU A 28 0.13 5.76 14.40
CA LEU A 28 1.45 5.97 13.82
C LEU A 28 1.40 6.09 12.29
N THR A 29 0.51 5.34 11.64
CA THR A 29 0.30 5.39 10.19
C THR A 29 -0.30 6.74 9.78
N GLU A 30 -1.35 7.22 10.46
CA GLU A 30 -1.95 8.51 10.14
C GLU A 30 -0.96 9.65 10.34
N GLN A 31 -0.14 9.60 11.40
CA GLN A 31 0.93 10.57 11.60
C GLN A 31 1.93 10.58 10.43
N VAL A 32 2.19 9.46 9.76
CA VAL A 32 3.02 9.39 8.52
C VAL A 32 2.35 10.14 7.39
N ILE A 33 1.06 9.91 7.20
CA ILE A 33 0.26 10.49 6.12
C ILE A 33 0.09 12.00 6.33
N GLU A 34 -0.24 12.45 7.53
CA GLU A 34 -0.44 13.86 7.89
C GLU A 34 0.86 14.67 7.82
N ALA A 35 2.01 14.05 8.05
CA ALA A 35 3.31 14.72 7.93
C ALA A 35 3.71 15.04 6.48
N GLN A 36 3.00 14.52 5.47
CA GLN A 36 3.27 14.81 4.07
C GLN A 36 2.58 16.11 3.64
N PRO A 37 3.32 17.20 3.33
CA PRO A 37 2.72 18.50 3.00
C PRO A 37 2.05 18.53 1.63
N ASP A 38 2.49 17.71 0.68
CA ASP A 38 1.92 17.66 -0.67
C ASP A 38 0.61 16.84 -0.68
N PRO A 39 -0.55 17.45 -0.99
CA PRO A 39 -1.84 16.76 -0.97
C PRO A 39 -1.92 15.56 -1.91
N THR A 40 -1.23 15.63 -3.05
CA THR A 40 -1.20 14.53 -4.03
C THR A 40 -0.42 13.35 -3.47
N LYS A 41 0.74 13.61 -2.86
CA LYS A 41 1.54 12.56 -2.20
C LYS A 41 0.82 12.00 -0.98
N GLN A 42 0.16 12.85 -0.20
CA GLN A 42 -0.67 12.43 0.93
C GLN A 42 -1.77 11.46 0.48
N GLN A 43 -2.49 11.80 -0.60
CA GLN A 43 -3.53 10.92 -1.15
C GLN A 43 -2.96 9.58 -1.63
N ARG A 44 -1.77 9.58 -2.25
CA ARG A 44 -1.07 8.35 -2.62
C ARG A 44 -0.70 7.50 -1.40
N LEU A 45 -0.24 8.12 -0.31
CA LEU A 45 0.06 7.42 0.94
C LEU A 45 -1.19 6.79 1.56
N ARG A 46 -2.35 7.46 1.52
CA ARG A 46 -3.63 6.87 1.96
C ARG A 46 -3.99 5.64 1.14
N GLY A 47 -3.84 5.71 -0.18
CA GLY A 47 -4.04 4.57 -1.07
C GLY A 47 -3.11 3.39 -0.74
N LEU A 48 -1.84 3.67 -0.47
CA LEU A 48 -0.87 2.64 -0.07
C LEU A 48 -1.22 2.02 1.30
N ALA A 49 -1.60 2.85 2.29
CA ALA A 49 -2.05 2.37 3.60
C ALA A 49 -3.26 1.44 3.48
N PHE A 50 -4.23 1.80 2.62
CA PHE A 50 -5.37 0.93 2.31
C PHE A 50 -4.95 -0.41 1.71
N GLN A 51 -4.03 -0.42 0.74
CA GLN A 51 -3.51 -1.65 0.14
C GLN A 51 -2.85 -2.56 1.18
N ILE A 52 -2.00 -1.99 2.04
CA ILE A 52 -1.35 -2.69 3.15
C ILE A 52 -2.39 -3.30 4.09
N ASP A 53 -3.42 -2.53 4.46
CA ASP A 53 -4.48 -3.00 5.36
C ASP A 53 -5.30 -4.13 4.72
N MET A 54 -5.60 -4.05 3.43
CA MET A 54 -6.30 -5.13 2.72
C MET A 54 -5.47 -6.41 2.65
N GLU A 55 -4.17 -6.29 2.39
CA GLU A 55 -3.28 -7.45 2.35
C GLU A 55 -3.18 -8.13 3.72
N ARG A 56 -3.08 -7.34 4.80
CA ARG A 56 -3.13 -7.86 6.18
C ARG A 56 -4.44 -8.60 6.47
N LYS A 57 -5.58 -8.03 6.08
CA LYS A 57 -6.91 -8.65 6.30
C LYS A 57 -7.12 -9.92 5.48
N ARG A 58 -6.53 -9.99 4.29
CA ARG A 58 -6.63 -11.15 3.38
C ARG A 58 -5.72 -12.30 3.82
N ALA A 59 -4.63 -12.01 4.51
CA ALA A 59 -3.66 -13.00 4.94
C ALA A 59 -4.29 -14.06 5.86
N ARG A 60 -3.93 -15.32 5.64
CA ARG A 60 -4.47 -16.46 6.40
C ARG A 60 -4.03 -16.49 7.87
N ASN A 61 -2.88 -15.90 8.16
CA ASN A 61 -2.32 -15.79 9.51
C ASN A 61 -1.33 -14.60 9.57
N PRO A 62 -0.91 -14.17 10.78
CA PRO A 62 -0.03 -13.01 10.95
C PRO A 62 1.35 -13.16 10.28
N MET A 63 1.89 -14.38 10.21
CA MET A 63 3.19 -14.63 9.56
C MET A 63 3.08 -14.47 8.04
N ALA A 64 2.00 -14.97 7.43
CA ALA A 64 1.72 -14.79 6.00
C ALA A 64 1.56 -13.30 5.66
N ALA A 65 0.88 -12.52 6.53
CA ALA A 65 0.80 -11.07 6.36
C ALA A 65 2.19 -10.42 6.40
N THR A 66 3.03 -10.83 7.35
CA THR A 66 4.39 -10.29 7.52
C THR A 66 5.25 -10.55 6.29
N ILE A 67 5.26 -11.80 5.80
CA ILE A 67 5.99 -12.16 4.58
C ILE A 67 5.49 -11.30 3.42
N LYS A 68 4.17 -11.20 3.24
CA LYS A 68 3.62 -10.49 2.10
C LYS A 68 3.93 -9.00 2.10
N LEU A 69 3.84 -8.37 3.27
CA LEU A 69 4.23 -6.98 3.44
C LEU A 69 5.73 -6.77 3.20
N SER A 70 6.57 -7.70 3.67
CA SER A 70 8.02 -7.65 3.42
C SER A 70 8.35 -7.74 1.93
N GLU A 71 7.65 -8.61 1.19
CA GLU A 71 7.76 -8.67 -0.27
C GLU A 71 7.41 -7.30 -0.88
N MET A 72 6.24 -6.75 -0.58
CA MET A 72 5.79 -5.46 -1.12
C MET A 72 6.83 -4.35 -0.92
N MET A 73 7.44 -4.30 0.27
CA MET A 73 8.52 -3.34 0.57
C MET A 73 9.77 -3.61 -0.28
N CYS A 74 10.20 -4.88 -0.40
CA CYS A 74 11.34 -5.26 -1.24
C CYS A 74 11.12 -4.92 -2.72
N TRP A 75 9.92 -5.14 -3.26
CA TRP A 75 9.57 -4.75 -4.64
C TRP A 75 9.72 -3.24 -4.84
N LYS A 76 9.24 -2.42 -3.90
CA LYS A 76 9.38 -0.96 -3.98
C LYS A 76 10.82 -0.49 -3.86
N LEU A 77 11.63 -1.16 -3.03
CA LEU A 77 13.05 -0.87 -2.93
C LEU A 77 13.79 -1.24 -4.24
N ALA A 78 13.45 -2.38 -4.84
CA ALA A 78 14.02 -2.80 -6.12
C ALA A 78 13.62 -1.83 -7.25
N GLU A 79 12.37 -1.40 -7.31
CA GLU A 79 11.86 -0.37 -8.23
C GLU A 79 12.64 0.94 -8.06
N LEU A 80 12.80 1.40 -6.82
CA LEU A 80 13.59 2.58 -6.50
C LEU A 80 15.03 2.44 -7.00
N ASN A 81 15.69 1.32 -6.69
CA ASN A 81 17.06 1.05 -7.09
C ASN A 81 17.22 1.04 -8.62
N ARG A 82 16.28 0.44 -9.35
CA ARG A 82 16.24 0.46 -10.81
C ARG A 82 16.18 1.89 -11.35
N CYS A 83 15.25 2.71 -10.83
CA CYS A 83 15.11 4.11 -11.24
C CYS A 83 16.35 4.95 -10.97
N PHE A 84 17.09 4.67 -9.90
CA PHE A 84 18.31 5.40 -9.54
C PHE A 84 19.55 4.98 -10.35
N LEU A 85 19.73 3.67 -10.59
CA LEU A 85 20.96 3.16 -11.22
C LEU A 85 20.89 3.09 -12.74
N LYS A 86 19.69 2.90 -13.30
CA LYS A 86 19.47 2.77 -14.75
C LYS A 86 18.20 3.52 -15.16
N PRO A 87 18.24 4.86 -15.15
CA PRO A 87 17.07 5.65 -15.49
C PRO A 87 16.60 5.40 -16.94
N GLU A 88 17.50 5.13 -17.89
CA GLU A 88 17.16 4.79 -19.28
C GLU A 88 16.16 3.61 -19.40
N ASP A 89 16.33 2.55 -18.61
CA ASP A 89 15.46 1.36 -18.62
C ASP A 89 14.01 1.65 -18.19
N VAL A 90 13.77 2.79 -17.53
CA VAL A 90 12.45 3.19 -17.02
C VAL A 90 11.69 4.02 -18.06
N PHE A 91 12.40 4.83 -18.85
CA PHE A 91 11.78 5.66 -19.89
C PHE A 91 11.28 4.84 -21.08
N GLU A 92 11.91 3.69 -21.38
CA GLU A 92 11.43 2.78 -22.44
C GLU A 92 10.11 2.08 -22.08
N GLU A 93 9.82 1.85 -20.79
CA GLU A 93 8.61 1.17 -20.32
C GLU A 93 7.39 2.12 -20.21
N ILE A 94 7.63 3.44 -20.06
CA ILE A 94 6.58 4.48 -19.91
C ILE A 94 6.03 4.98 -21.26
N VAL A 95 6.56 4.50 -22.38
CA VAL A 95 5.89 4.67 -23.68
C VAL A 95 4.99 3.45 -23.88
N PRO A 96 3.73 3.43 -23.40
CA PRO A 96 2.81 2.43 -23.88
C PRO A 96 2.72 2.69 -25.38
N GLU A 97 3.01 1.66 -26.19
CA GLU A 97 2.46 1.62 -27.55
C GLU A 97 1.00 2.04 -27.41
N ALA A 98 0.63 3.17 -28.01
CA ALA A 98 -0.71 3.70 -27.99
C ALA A 98 -1.60 2.71 -28.76
N ARG A 99 -1.97 1.61 -28.12
CA ARG A 99 -2.97 0.68 -28.64
C ARG A 99 -4.28 1.44 -28.52
N PRO A 100 -4.95 1.78 -29.63
CA PRO A 100 -6.22 2.45 -29.56
C PRO A 100 -7.15 1.54 -28.75
N PHE A 101 -7.57 2.01 -27.57
CA PHE A 101 -8.50 1.29 -26.72
C PHE A 101 -9.89 1.40 -27.36
N THR A 102 -10.13 0.60 -28.40
CA THR A 102 -11.45 0.50 -29.04
C THR A 102 -12.29 -0.44 -28.19
N ALA A 103 -12.91 0.10 -27.14
CA ALA A 103 -13.94 -0.63 -26.43
C ALA A 103 -15.18 -0.75 -27.31
N SER A 104 -15.73 -1.96 -27.45
CA SER A 104 -17.03 -2.17 -28.10
C SER A 104 -18.14 -1.88 -27.10
N VAL A 105 -18.94 -0.84 -27.35
CA VAL A 105 -20.12 -0.50 -26.54
C VAL A 105 -21.19 -1.56 -26.78
N ILE A 106 -21.47 -2.39 -25.77
CA ILE A 106 -22.53 -3.40 -25.83
C ILE A 106 -23.88 -2.69 -25.66
N PRO A 107 -24.79 -2.73 -26.65
CA PRO A 107 -26.10 -2.08 -26.53
C PRO A 107 -26.99 -2.82 -25.52
N PHE A 108 -27.60 -2.06 -24.60
CA PHE A 108 -28.61 -2.60 -23.69
C PHE A 108 -29.90 -2.93 -24.45
N LYS A 109 -30.35 -4.19 -24.40
CA LYS A 109 -31.68 -4.57 -24.88
C LYS A 109 -32.72 -4.07 -23.88
N ARG A 110 -33.61 -3.16 -24.32
CA ARG A 110 -34.78 -2.79 -23.52
C ARG A 110 -35.73 -3.99 -23.42
N PRO A 111 -36.27 -4.32 -22.24
CA PRO A 111 -37.28 -5.36 -22.11
C PRO A 111 -38.56 -4.96 -22.84
N ALA A 112 -39.20 -5.93 -23.51
CA ALA A 112 -40.50 -5.75 -24.16
C ALA A 112 -41.58 -5.57 -23.08
N HIS A 113 -42.50 -4.63 -23.34
CA HIS A 113 -43.69 -4.38 -22.53
C HIS A 113 -44.64 -5.57 -22.50
#